data_AF-A0A2E0U7D4-F1
#
_entry.id   AF-A0A2E0U7D4-F1
#
_cell.length_a   1.000
_cell.length_b   1.000
_cell.length_c   1.000
_cell.angle_alpha   90.00
_cell.angle_beta   90.00
_cell.angle_gamma   90.00
#
_symmetry.space_group_name_H-M   'P 1'
#
loop_
_entity.id
_entity.type
_entity.pdbx_description
1 polymer ?
#
loop_
_entity_poly.entity_id
_entity_poly.type
_entity_poly.pdbx_seq_one_letter_code
_entity_poly.pdbx_strand_id
1 'polypeptide(L)'
;MTKIPKLIASASFAAFLTAATGCASLNVDPCSSQGIQQRLEREFNQFARNNRSDLNEIRAASTWMDGQTNFGSMKIAFAAQSLRRLVSSFERDVVPEIQGIAEQCGTVEPLKGVFIEFLRDEGVSRNVLEWVEDFDVDFTA
;
A
#
# COMPACT_ATOMS: atom_id res chain seq x y z
N MET A 1 -4.52 -37.48 -57.16
CA MET A 1 -5.60 -38.40 -56.75
C MET A 1 -5.06 -39.32 -55.65
N THR A 2 -5.48 -39.06 -54.41
CA THR A 2 -5.81 -40.03 -53.34
C THR A 2 -4.96 -41.32 -53.16
N LYS A 3 -4.27 -41.45 -52.01
CA LYS A 3 -4.60 -42.39 -50.89
C LYS A 3 -3.45 -42.54 -49.87
N ILE A 4 -3.73 -42.17 -48.62
CA ILE A 4 -3.09 -42.58 -47.34
C ILE A 4 -3.70 -43.96 -46.95
N PRO A 5 -3.40 -44.70 -45.83
CA PRO A 5 -2.25 -44.85 -44.89
C PRO A 5 -1.86 -46.34 -44.58
N LYS A 6 -0.88 -46.57 -43.69
CA LYS A 6 -0.81 -47.66 -42.66
C LYS A 6 0.43 -47.42 -41.75
N LEU A 7 0.32 -46.81 -40.57
CA LEU A 7 -0.05 -47.34 -39.24
C LEU A 7 0.83 -48.48 -38.71
N ILE A 8 1.80 -48.16 -37.84
CA ILE A 8 2.27 -48.93 -36.65
C ILE A 8 2.81 -47.86 -35.68
N ALA A 9 2.08 -47.43 -34.62
CA ALA A 9 2.07 -47.99 -33.26
C ALA A 9 3.49 -48.04 -32.63
N SER A 10 3.83 -47.60 -31.42
CA SER A 10 3.17 -46.99 -30.26
C SER A 10 4.31 -46.69 -29.27
N ALA A 11 4.28 -45.57 -28.54
CA ALA A 11 4.76 -45.49 -27.15
C ALA A 11 4.39 -44.12 -26.57
N SER A 12 3.36 -44.14 -25.73
CA SER A 12 2.88 -43.03 -24.92
C SER A 12 3.92 -42.62 -23.88
N PHE A 13 4.08 -41.31 -23.63
CA PHE A 13 4.38 -40.81 -22.29
C PHE A 13 3.51 -39.59 -22.00
N ALA A 14 2.48 -39.86 -21.22
CA ALA A 14 1.73 -39.00 -20.31
C ALA A 14 1.75 -37.48 -20.52
N ALA A 15 0.57 -36.97 -20.90
CA ALA A 15 0.06 -35.70 -20.43
C ALA A 15 -0.14 -35.74 -18.91
N PHE A 16 0.33 -34.74 -18.17
CA PHE A 16 -0.39 -34.05 -17.09
C PHE A 16 0.50 -32.97 -16.46
N LEU A 17 -0.03 -31.76 -16.30
CA LEU A 17 0.16 -30.77 -15.23
C LEU A 17 -0.44 -29.45 -15.77
N THR A 18 -1.74 -29.18 -15.61
CA THR A 18 -2.35 -28.48 -14.44
C THR A 18 -1.56 -27.21 -14.04
N ALA A 19 -2.11 -26.00 -13.96
CA ALA A 19 -3.48 -25.57 -13.78
C ALA A 19 -3.64 -24.16 -14.36
N ALA A 20 -4.69 -23.94 -15.15
CA ALA A 20 -5.33 -22.64 -15.16
C ALA A 20 -5.96 -22.49 -13.77
N THR A 21 -5.30 -21.73 -12.87
CA THR A 21 -5.90 -21.31 -11.61
C THR A 21 -7.06 -20.38 -11.95
N GLY A 22 -8.24 -20.98 -12.11
CA GLY A 22 -9.49 -20.26 -11.99
C GLY A 22 -9.50 -19.49 -10.68
N CYS A 23 -10.24 -18.38 -10.68
CA CYS A 23 -10.53 -17.53 -9.54
C CYS A 23 -11.17 -18.33 -8.39
N ALA A 24 -10.36 -19.09 -7.66
CA ALA A 24 -10.74 -19.58 -6.36
C ALA A 24 -10.72 -18.35 -5.45
N SER A 25 -11.90 -17.89 -5.06
CA SER A 25 -12.08 -17.22 -3.79
C SER A 25 -11.62 -18.20 -2.70
N LEU A 26 -10.30 -18.35 -2.56
CA LEU A 26 -9.71 -19.00 -1.41
C LEU A 26 -10.18 -18.16 -0.23
N ASN A 27 -10.80 -18.84 0.72
CA ASN A 27 -11.06 -18.30 2.04
C ASN A 27 -9.68 -18.05 2.64
N VAL A 28 -9.05 -16.93 2.26
CA VAL A 28 -7.74 -16.54 2.78
C VAL A 28 -7.95 -16.36 4.27
N ASP A 29 -7.20 -17.13 5.06
CA ASP A 29 -7.25 -17.01 6.51
C ASP A 29 -7.02 -15.53 6.87
N PRO A 30 -7.98 -14.87 7.54
CA PRO A 30 -7.89 -13.44 7.84
C PRO A 30 -6.66 -13.10 8.70
N CYS A 31 -6.11 -14.07 9.44
CA CYS A 31 -4.92 -13.90 10.25
C CYS A 31 -3.64 -14.44 9.60
N SER A 32 -3.71 -14.95 8.37
CA SER A 32 -2.51 -15.19 7.57
C SER A 32 -1.88 -13.86 7.12
N SER A 33 -0.58 -13.86 6.83
CA SER A 33 0.12 -12.66 6.32
C SER A 33 -0.55 -12.09 5.07
N GLN A 34 -0.99 -12.96 4.15
CA GLN A 34 -1.70 -12.55 2.94
C GLN A 34 -3.07 -11.93 3.24
N GLY A 35 -3.81 -12.48 4.21
CA GLY A 35 -5.12 -11.98 4.62
C GLY A 35 -5.03 -10.58 5.24
N ILE A 36 -4.09 -10.41 6.18
CA ILE A 36 -3.81 -9.12 6.83
C ILE A 36 -3.36 -8.10 5.78
N GLN A 37 -2.43 -8.46 4.90
CA GLN A 37 -1.93 -7.56 3.86
C GLN A 37 -3.04 -7.09 2.91
N GLN A 38 -3.90 -7.99 2.44
CA GLN A 38 -5.03 -7.60 1.57
C GLN A 38 -6.03 -6.68 2.25
N ARG A 39 -6.24 -6.86 3.55
CA ARG A 39 -7.12 -6.03 4.36
C ARG A 39 -6.54 -4.63 4.52
N LEU A 40 -5.27 -4.53 4.92
CA LEU A 40 -4.56 -3.26 5.03
C LEU A 40 -4.41 -2.55 3.68
N GLU A 41 -4.06 -3.26 2.61
CA GLU A 41 -3.93 -2.67 1.27
C GLU A 41 -5.27 -2.07 0.79
N ARG A 42 -6.39 -2.72 1.10
CA ARG A 42 -7.71 -2.17 0.79
C ARG A 42 -7.97 -0.88 1.55
N GLU A 43 -7.65 -0.86 2.84
CA GLU A 43 -7.83 0.30 3.70
C GLU A 43 -6.92 1.46 3.25
N PHE A 44 -5.64 1.21 3.00
CA PHE A 44 -4.71 2.21 2.48
C PHE A 44 -5.13 2.76 1.12
N ASN A 45 -5.60 1.91 0.21
CA ASN A 45 -6.09 2.36 -1.09
C ASN A 45 -7.32 3.29 -0.94
N GLN A 46 -8.22 2.98 -0.01
CA GLN A 46 -9.37 3.85 0.27
C GLN A 46 -8.94 5.15 0.94
N PHE A 47 -8.06 5.06 1.93
CA PHE A 47 -7.46 6.18 2.62
C PHE A 47 -6.75 7.15 1.66
N ALA A 48 -5.93 6.63 0.74
CA ALA A 48 -5.22 7.41 -0.27
C ALA A 48 -6.19 8.14 -1.20
N ARG A 49 -7.24 7.45 -1.67
CA ARG A 49 -8.28 8.06 -2.51
C ARG A 49 -8.97 9.23 -1.79
N ASN A 50 -9.31 9.05 -0.51
CA ASN A 50 -10.00 10.06 0.29
C ASN A 50 -9.10 11.27 0.60
N ASN A 51 -7.80 11.05 0.75
CA ASN A 51 -6.84 12.10 1.14
C ASN A 51 -5.91 12.52 -0.01
N ARG A 52 -6.30 12.26 -1.27
CA ARG A 52 -5.48 12.53 -2.47
C ARG A 52 -4.93 13.95 -2.54
N SER A 53 -5.70 14.94 -2.06
CA SER A 53 -5.30 16.34 -2.12
C SER A 53 -4.15 16.62 -1.16
N ASP A 54 -4.22 16.08 0.06
CA ASP A 54 -3.18 16.24 1.06
C ASP A 54 -1.91 15.50 0.64
N LEU A 55 -2.06 14.28 0.10
CA LEU A 55 -0.95 13.51 -0.46
C LEU A 55 -0.26 14.23 -1.62
N ASN A 56 -1.02 14.88 -2.51
CA ASN A 56 -0.45 15.65 -3.60
C ASN A 56 0.38 16.85 -3.09
N GLU A 57 -0.11 17.56 -2.06
CA GLU A 57 0.62 18.70 -1.47
C GLU A 57 1.90 18.22 -0.76
N ILE A 58 1.85 17.10 -0.05
CA ILE A 58 3.01 16.49 0.63
C ILE A 58 4.05 16.02 -0.39
N ARG A 59 3.65 15.33 -1.46
CA ARG A 59 4.57 14.91 -2.53
C ARG A 59 5.28 16.10 -3.18
N ALA A 60 4.55 17.19 -3.39
CA ALA A 60 5.09 18.40 -3.97
C ALA A 60 6.06 19.15 -3.03
N ALA A 61 6.06 18.85 -1.72
CA ALA A 61 6.96 19.46 -0.73
C ALA A 61 8.43 19.40 -1.14
N SER A 62 8.83 18.26 -1.73
CA SER A 62 10.18 18.02 -2.24
C SER A 62 10.70 19.13 -3.16
N THR A 63 9.82 19.73 -3.97
CA THR A 63 10.18 20.78 -4.94
C THR A 63 10.51 22.12 -4.30
N TRP A 64 10.14 22.32 -3.03
CA TRP A 64 10.33 23.58 -2.30
C TRP A 64 11.42 23.49 -1.24
N MET A 65 11.84 22.27 -0.88
CA MET A 65 12.90 22.04 0.10
C MET A 65 14.29 22.45 -0.41
N ASP A 66 14.51 22.46 -1.73
CA ASP A 66 15.78 22.88 -2.36
C ASP A 66 16.00 24.41 -2.41
N GLY A 67 15.16 25.20 -1.74
CA GLY A 67 15.48 26.57 -1.34
C GLY A 67 15.43 27.67 -2.41
N GLN A 68 14.91 27.42 -3.62
CA GLN A 68 15.03 28.36 -4.74
C GLN A 68 13.77 29.15 -5.13
N THR A 69 12.81 29.38 -4.23
CA THR A 69 11.64 30.24 -4.56
C THR A 69 11.20 31.16 -3.43
N ASN A 70 10.80 32.39 -3.78
CA ASN A 70 10.26 33.40 -2.84
C ASN A 70 9.03 32.91 -2.04
N PHE A 71 8.40 31.81 -2.46
CA PHE A 71 7.22 31.22 -1.83
C PHE A 71 7.50 29.87 -1.15
N GLY A 72 8.76 29.39 -1.13
CA GLY A 72 9.11 28.06 -0.65
C GLY A 72 8.70 27.81 0.81
N SER A 73 8.93 28.77 1.70
CA SER A 73 8.56 28.67 3.12
C SER A 73 7.05 28.57 3.35
N MET A 74 6.25 29.35 2.62
CA MET A 74 4.79 29.29 2.68
C MET A 74 4.27 27.95 2.16
N LYS A 75 4.85 27.44 1.07
CA LYS A 75 4.48 26.14 0.51
C LYS A 75 4.81 24.97 1.43
N ILE A 76 5.97 25.01 2.09
CA ILE A 76 6.32 24.04 3.14
C ILE A 76 5.30 24.10 4.29
N ALA A 77 4.83 25.29 4.68
CA ALA A 77 3.80 25.41 5.71
C ALA A 77 2.46 24.78 5.28
N PHE A 78 2.07 24.88 4.01
CA PHE A 78 0.87 24.20 3.49
C PHE A 78 1.04 22.68 3.42
N ALA A 79 2.22 22.19 3.02
CA ALA A 79 2.53 20.77 3.08
C ALA A 79 2.47 20.25 4.53
N ALA A 80 2.98 21.01 5.50
CA ALA A 80 2.92 20.68 6.92
C ALA A 80 1.48 20.63 7.44
N GLN A 81 0.62 21.56 7.02
CA GLN A 81 -0.79 21.51 7.38
C GLN A 81 -1.51 20.31 6.75
N SER A 82 -1.14 19.97 5.51
CA SER A 82 -1.69 18.80 4.80
C SER A 82 -1.24 17.50 5.46
N LEU A 83 0.02 17.41 5.91
CA LEU A 83 0.54 16.30 6.70
C LEU A 83 -0.25 16.13 8.00
N ARG A 84 -0.49 17.21 8.76
CA ARG A 84 -1.31 17.14 9.99
C ARG A 84 -2.73 16.63 9.73
N ARG A 85 -3.38 17.10 8.66
CA ARG A 85 -4.71 16.59 8.27
C ARG A 85 -4.65 15.12 7.90
N LEU A 86 -3.63 14.71 7.16
CA LEU A 86 -3.44 13.33 6.76
C LEU A 86 -3.24 12.43 7.98
N VAL A 87 -2.43 12.84 8.95
CA VAL A 87 -2.21 12.11 10.22
C VAL A 87 -3.52 11.96 10.99
N SER A 88 -4.27 13.05 11.16
CA SER A 88 -5.58 13.00 11.84
C SER A 88 -6.59 12.11 11.11
N SER A 89 -6.56 12.09 9.78
CA SER A 89 -7.37 11.13 9.00
C SER A 89 -6.87 9.69 9.18
N PHE A 90 -5.56 9.46 9.25
CA PHE A 90 -5.00 8.13 9.44
C PHE A 90 -5.40 7.55 10.81
N GLU A 91 -5.35 8.36 11.86
CA GLU A 91 -5.85 8.02 13.20
C GLU A 91 -7.33 7.66 13.19
N ARG A 92 -8.15 8.39 12.43
CA ARG A 92 -9.59 8.16 12.41
C ARG A 92 -9.98 6.95 11.55
N ASP A 93 -9.32 6.76 10.42
CA ASP A 93 -9.77 5.85 9.36
C ASP A 93 -9.00 4.53 9.38
N VAL A 94 -7.67 4.57 9.62
CA VAL A 94 -6.78 3.40 9.48
C VAL A 94 -6.41 2.77 10.81
N VAL A 95 -6.13 3.56 11.85
CA VAL A 95 -5.75 3.02 13.16
C VAL A 95 -6.78 2.06 13.74
N PRO A 96 -8.11 2.30 13.66
CA PRO A 96 -9.11 1.35 14.15
C PRO A 96 -9.05 0.00 13.43
N GLU A 97 -8.69 -0.01 12.15
CA GLU A 97 -8.53 -1.24 11.38
C GLU A 97 -7.28 -2.02 11.82
N ILE A 98 -6.16 -1.33 12.04
CA ILE A 98 -4.94 -1.95 12.57
C ILE A 98 -5.19 -2.53 13.97
N GLN A 99 -5.89 -1.79 14.83
CA GLN A 99 -6.29 -2.26 16.16
C GLN A 99 -7.22 -3.48 16.04
N GLY A 100 -8.20 -3.45 15.13
CA GLY A 100 -9.09 -4.59 14.89
C GLY A 100 -8.36 -5.84 14.40
N ILE A 101 -7.33 -5.68 13.56
CA ILE A 101 -6.44 -6.78 13.17
C ILE A 101 -5.63 -7.29 14.36
N ALA A 102 -5.11 -6.38 15.20
CA ALA A 102 -4.34 -6.75 16.39
C ALA A 102 -5.19 -7.53 17.39
N GLU A 103 -6.41 -7.10 17.65
CA GLU A 103 -7.37 -7.80 18.53
C GLU A 103 -7.75 -9.17 17.97
N GLN A 104 -7.93 -9.29 16.65
CA GLN A 104 -8.35 -10.53 16.01
C GLN A 104 -7.21 -11.55 15.87
N CYS A 105 -6.00 -11.09 15.55
CA CYS A 105 -4.89 -11.93 15.10
C CYS A 105 -3.66 -11.90 16.02
N GLY A 106 -3.64 -11.03 17.03
CA GLY A 106 -2.54 -10.91 18.00
C GLY A 106 -1.30 -10.18 17.46
N THR A 107 -1.40 -9.54 16.30
CA THR A 107 -0.28 -8.85 15.63
C THR A 107 -0.31 -7.35 15.91
N VAL A 108 0.78 -6.80 16.44
CA VAL A 108 0.90 -5.35 16.68
C VAL A 108 2.06 -4.81 15.86
N GLU A 109 1.75 -4.00 14.86
CA GLU A 109 2.76 -3.23 14.12
C GLU A 109 2.86 -1.80 14.65
N PRO A 110 4.06 -1.21 14.75
CA PRO A 110 4.21 0.19 15.13
C PRO A 110 3.54 1.13 14.11
N LEU A 111 2.50 1.86 14.54
CA LEU A 111 1.70 2.75 13.68
C LEU A 111 2.53 3.78 12.90
N LYS A 112 3.55 4.37 13.55
CA LYS A 112 4.46 5.32 12.87
C LYS A 112 5.18 4.66 11.69
N GLY A 113 5.67 3.43 11.87
CA GLY A 113 6.35 2.69 10.79
C GLY A 113 5.41 2.40 9.62
N VAL A 114 4.19 1.97 9.93
CA VAL A 114 3.14 1.72 8.94
C VAL A 114 2.78 2.99 8.16
N PHE A 115 2.64 4.13 8.85
CA PHE A 115 2.35 5.41 8.20
C PHE A 115 3.48 5.88 7.27
N ILE A 116 4.74 5.75 7.69
CA ILE A 116 5.89 6.11 6.86
C ILE A 116 6.01 5.21 5.63
N GLU A 117 5.76 3.90 5.77
CA GLU A 117 5.73 2.97 4.64
C GLU A 117 4.62 3.35 3.66
N PHE A 118 3.43 3.65 4.17
CA PHE A 118 2.32 4.13 3.35
C PHE A 118 2.69 5.40 2.56
N LEU A 119 3.30 6.41 3.19
CA LEU A 119 3.74 7.61 2.48
C LEU A 119 4.76 7.30 1.37
N ARG A 120 5.67 6.36 1.63
CA ARG A 120 6.65 5.91 0.64
C ARG A 120 5.96 5.25 -0.56
N ASP A 121 5.01 4.36 -0.32
CA ASP A 121 4.23 3.68 -1.36
C ASP A 121 3.38 4.66 -2.19
N GLU A 122 2.87 5.72 -1.56
CA GLU A 122 2.17 6.83 -2.23
C GLU A 122 3.09 7.78 -3.02
N GLY A 123 4.40 7.49 -3.06
CA GLY A 123 5.38 8.22 -3.85
C GLY A 123 5.90 9.49 -3.18
N VAL A 124 5.79 9.61 -1.84
CA VAL A 124 6.46 10.67 -1.10
C VAL A 124 7.97 10.41 -1.12
N SER A 125 8.72 11.41 -1.56
CA SER A 125 10.17 11.28 -1.74
C SER A 125 10.91 11.20 -0.41
N ARG A 126 12.10 10.57 -0.44
CA ARG A 126 12.91 10.35 0.77
C ARG A 126 13.20 11.62 1.57
N ASN A 127 13.54 12.73 0.91
CA ASN A 127 13.78 14.01 1.57
C ASN A 127 12.56 14.52 2.35
N VAL A 128 11.35 14.31 1.82
CA VAL A 128 10.11 14.68 2.51
C VAL A 128 9.83 13.70 3.64
N LEU A 129 10.10 12.41 3.46
CA LEU A 129 9.97 11.40 4.52
C LEU A 129 10.89 11.69 5.72
N GLU A 130 12.16 12.04 5.47
CA GLU A 130 13.10 12.46 6.53
C GLU A 130 12.56 13.68 7.30
N TRP A 131 11.99 14.66 6.58
CA TRP A 131 11.32 15.80 7.21
C TRP A 131 10.04 15.43 7.98
N VAL A 132 9.28 14.43 7.53
CA VAL A 132 8.11 13.90 8.25
C VAL A 132 8.53 13.15 9.52
N GLU A 133 9.65 12.41 9.49
CA GLU A 133 10.17 11.69 10.65
C GLU A 133 10.56 12.63 11.79
N ASP A 134 11.11 13.81 11.43
CA ASP A 134 11.42 14.94 12.32
C ASP A 134 10.17 15.73 12.76
N PHE A 135 9.09 15.63 11.99
CA PHE A 135 7.79 16.16 12.39
C PHE A 135 7.26 15.28 13.54
N ASP A 136 6.79 15.89 14.61
CA ASP A 136 6.24 15.16 15.77
C ASP A 136 4.87 14.55 15.42
N VAL A 137 4.90 13.50 14.60
CA VAL A 137 3.76 12.66 14.26
C VAL A 137 3.54 11.70 15.42
N ASP A 138 2.78 12.17 16.40
CA ASP A 138 2.35 11.35 17.54
C ASP A 138 0.94 10.81 17.24
N PHE A 139 0.83 9.49 17.21
CA PHE A 139 -0.45 8.80 17.04
C PHE A 139 -0.98 8.48 18.43
N THR A 140 -2.07 9.11 18.84
CA THR A 140 -2.67 8.79 20.14
C THR A 140 -3.48 7.50 20.02
N ALA A 141 -2.97 6.43 20.65
CA ALA A 141 -3.67 5.15 20.75
C ALA A 141 -4.90 5.24 21.68
#